data_AF-A0A0F9E8X7-F1
#
_entry.id   AF-A0A0F9E8X7-F1
#
_cell.length_a   1.000
_cell.length_b   1.000
_cell.length_c   1.000
_cell.angle_alpha   90.00
_cell.angle_beta   90.00
_cell.angle_gamma   90.00
#
_symmetry.space_group_name_H-M   'P 1'
#
loop_
_entity.id
_entity.type
_entity.pdbx_description
1 polymer ?
#
loop_
_entity_poly.entity_id
_entity_poly.type
_entity_poly.pdbx_seq_one_letter_code
_entity_poly.pdbx_strand_id
1 'polypeptide(L)'
;PKQKKFDPEGKGFDHATAKRAGLKRDATGHMQSILPIQPGLGRVLKGTKHNTFFKTERAERNRGNVIVTGPDKTRFSVNPHRLSRGSEIDLRKDFKRKK
;
A
#
# COMPACT_ATOMS: atom_id res chain seq x y z
N PRO A 1 0.76 19.62 -18.46
CA PRO A 1 1.18 18.20 -18.42
C PRO A 1 0.17 17.33 -17.67
N LYS A 2 -0.56 16.43 -18.37
CA LYS A 2 -1.42 15.43 -17.72
C LYS A 2 -0.53 14.55 -16.83
N GLN A 3 -0.67 14.66 -15.51
CA GLN A 3 -0.02 13.71 -14.58
C GLN A 3 -0.41 12.31 -15.04
N LYS A 4 0.56 11.50 -15.47
CA LYS A 4 0.32 10.08 -15.73
C LYS A 4 -0.29 9.52 -14.45
N LYS A 5 -1.52 8.99 -14.56
CA LYS A 5 -2.18 8.28 -13.45
C LYS A 5 -1.20 7.22 -12.92
N PHE A 6 -1.10 7.10 -11.61
CA PHE A 6 -0.24 6.10 -10.98
C PHE A 6 -0.59 4.70 -11.48
N ASP A 7 0.43 3.90 -11.79
CA ASP A 7 0.32 2.49 -12.17
C ASP A 7 0.85 1.61 -11.01
N PRO A 8 -0.04 0.87 -10.29
CA PRO A 8 0.35 -0.03 -9.21
C PRO A 8 1.32 -1.14 -9.63
N GLU A 9 1.35 -1.51 -10.92
CA GLU A 9 2.28 -2.52 -11.44
C GLU A 9 3.52 -1.89 -12.10
N GLY A 10 3.58 -0.55 -12.12
CA GLY A 10 4.65 0.21 -12.73
C GLY A 10 5.89 0.35 -11.85
N LYS A 11 6.83 1.16 -12.31
CA LYS A 11 8.06 1.50 -11.57
C LYS A 11 7.91 2.76 -10.70
N GLY A 12 6.76 3.42 -10.75
CA GLY A 12 6.55 4.75 -10.17
C GLY A 12 6.13 4.74 -8.70
N PHE A 13 5.92 5.95 -8.20
CA PHE A 13 5.36 6.22 -6.88
C PHE A 13 4.10 7.09 -7.02
N ASP A 14 3.06 6.81 -6.23
CA ASP A 14 1.77 7.50 -6.23
C ASP A 14 1.85 8.84 -5.49
N HIS A 15 2.59 9.79 -6.08
CA HIS A 15 2.76 11.12 -5.52
C HIS A 15 1.44 11.89 -5.39
N ALA A 16 0.47 11.63 -6.27
CA ALA A 16 -0.83 12.29 -6.23
C ALA A 16 -1.63 11.87 -4.98
N THR A 17 -1.72 10.55 -4.73
CA THR A 17 -2.37 10.03 -3.51
C THR A 17 -1.62 10.47 -2.26
N ALA A 18 -0.28 10.42 -2.26
CA ALA A 18 0.53 10.87 -1.13
C ALA A 18 0.26 12.34 -0.77
N LYS A 19 0.28 13.23 -1.78
CA LYS A 19 0.03 14.66 -1.60
C LYS A 19 -1.39 14.92 -1.09
N ARG A 20 -2.40 14.24 -1.66
CA ARG A 20 -3.80 14.37 -1.24
C ARG A 20 -4.02 13.91 0.20
N ALA A 21 -3.28 12.89 0.65
CA ALA A 21 -3.32 12.41 2.02
C ALA A 21 -2.47 13.25 3.00
N GLY A 22 -1.82 14.33 2.52
CA GLY A 22 -0.97 15.16 3.35
C GLY A 22 0.34 14.51 3.79
N LEU A 23 0.76 13.41 3.14
CA LEU A 23 2.06 12.78 3.42
C LEU A 23 3.19 13.73 3.02
N LYS A 24 4.03 14.05 4.00
CA LYS A 24 5.22 14.87 3.80
C LYS A 24 6.45 13.97 3.76
N ARG A 25 7.51 14.49 3.12
CA ARG A 25 8.84 13.89 3.25
C ARG A 25 9.29 14.07 4.70
N ASP A 26 9.98 13.06 5.23
CA ASP A 26 10.67 13.19 6.51
C ASP A 26 11.92 14.09 6.37
N ALA A 27 12.63 14.28 7.48
CA ALA A 27 13.85 15.10 7.54
C ALA A 27 14.97 14.61 6.60
N THR A 28 14.91 13.35 6.14
CA THR A 28 15.87 12.76 5.19
C THR A 28 15.41 12.91 3.73
N GLY A 29 14.26 13.54 3.49
CA GLY A 29 13.66 13.66 2.17
C GLY A 29 12.91 12.40 1.71
N HIS A 30 12.79 11.38 2.56
CA HIS A 30 12.09 10.15 2.23
C HIS A 30 10.58 10.28 2.45
N MET A 31 9.82 9.62 1.58
CA MET A 31 8.36 9.56 1.68
C MET A 31 7.96 8.12 2.02
N GLN A 32 7.00 7.98 2.94
CA GLN A 32 6.50 6.66 3.34
C GLN A 32 5.95 5.90 2.12
N SER A 33 6.32 4.63 2.00
CA SER A 33 5.82 3.76 0.91
C SER A 33 4.43 3.20 1.18
N ILE A 34 3.91 3.40 2.39
CA ILE A 34 2.59 2.97 2.85
C ILE A 34 1.84 4.19 3.32
N LEU A 35 0.62 4.37 2.82
CA LEU A 35 -0.37 5.30 3.36
C LEU A 35 -1.29 4.53 4.32
N PRO A 36 -1.25 4.78 5.65
CA PRO A 36 -2.20 4.18 6.56
C PRO A 36 -3.64 4.62 6.23
N ILE A 37 -4.55 3.64 6.10
CA ILE A 37 -5.99 3.89 5.91
C ILE A 37 -6.71 3.74 7.24
N GLN A 38 -6.37 2.71 8.01
CA GLN A 38 -6.93 2.41 9.33
C GLN A 38 -5.93 1.52 10.10
N PRO A 39 -6.14 1.26 11.41
CA PRO A 39 -5.30 0.31 12.15
C PRO A 39 -5.20 -1.03 11.43
N GLY A 40 -3.97 -1.46 11.17
CA GLY A 40 -3.68 -2.72 10.47
C GLY A 40 -3.96 -2.73 8.97
N LEU A 41 -4.31 -1.61 8.33
CA LEU A 41 -4.49 -1.52 6.88
C LEU A 41 -3.87 -0.25 6.32
N GLY A 42 -2.99 -0.40 5.34
CA GLY A 42 -2.43 0.71 4.58
C GLY A 42 -2.38 0.42 3.08
N ARG A 43 -2.44 1.45 2.26
CA ARG A 43 -2.24 1.36 0.81
C ARG A 43 -0.77 1.52 0.48
N VAL A 44 -0.24 0.63 -0.35
CA VAL A 44 1.12 0.77 -0.89
C VAL A 44 1.09 1.81 -2.01
N LEU A 45 1.97 2.80 -1.90
CA LEU A 45 2.11 3.90 -2.85
C LEU A 45 3.22 3.66 -3.89
N LYS A 46 3.90 2.53 -3.80
CA LYS A 46 5.01 2.15 -4.68
C LYS A 46 4.56 1.07 -5.65
N GLY A 47 4.86 1.25 -6.94
CA GLY A 47 4.56 0.24 -7.93
C GLY A 47 5.39 -1.03 -7.75
N THR A 48 4.85 -2.19 -8.11
CA THR A 48 5.50 -3.50 -7.87
C THR A 48 6.81 -3.68 -8.64
N LYS A 49 6.98 -3.02 -9.79
CA LYS A 49 8.23 -3.05 -10.57
C LYS A 49 9.24 -1.99 -10.14
N HIS A 50 8.96 -1.21 -9.08
CA HIS A 50 9.91 -0.24 -8.57
C HIS A 50 11.14 -0.97 -8.00
N ASN A 51 12.34 -0.46 -8.30
CA ASN A 51 13.63 -1.05 -7.90
C ASN A 51 13.83 -1.21 -6.38
N THR A 52 12.91 -0.73 -5.54
CA THR A 52 12.97 -0.84 -4.07
C THR A 52 11.65 -1.37 -3.49
N PHE A 53 10.80 -1.96 -4.33
CA PHE A 53 9.57 -2.60 -3.89
C PHE A 53 9.87 -3.76 -2.93
N PHE A 54 10.88 -4.58 -3.24
CA PHE A 54 11.34 -5.66 -2.37
C PHE A 54 11.72 -5.19 -0.95
N LYS A 55 12.24 -3.97 -0.80
CA LYS A 55 12.53 -3.38 0.53
C LYS A 55 11.24 -3.09 1.31
N THR A 56 10.19 -2.69 0.59
CA THR A 56 8.86 -2.46 1.15
C THR A 56 8.26 -3.79 1.60
N GLU A 57 8.31 -4.82 0.75
CA GLU A 57 7.85 -6.17 1.11
C GLU A 57 8.58 -6.72 2.34
N ARG A 58 9.90 -6.59 2.38
CA ARG A 58 10.71 -7.03 3.52
C ARG A 58 10.36 -6.25 4.80
N ALA A 59 10.20 -4.93 4.71
CA ALA A 59 9.83 -4.10 5.86
C ALA A 59 8.45 -4.47 6.41
N GLU A 60 7.46 -4.69 5.53
CA GLU A 60 6.12 -5.10 5.93
C GLU A 60 6.12 -6.52 6.52
N ARG A 61 6.83 -7.47 5.90
CA ARG A 61 7.00 -8.82 6.46
C ARG A 61 7.65 -8.81 7.85
N ASN A 62 8.69 -8.00 8.05
CA ASN A 62 9.33 -7.86 9.36
C ASN A 62 8.40 -7.26 10.43
N ARG A 63 7.38 -6.51 10.03
CA ARG A 63 6.34 -5.95 10.92
C ARG A 63 5.18 -6.93 11.16
N GLY A 64 5.23 -8.14 10.59
CA GLY A 64 4.13 -9.11 10.64
C GLY A 64 2.97 -8.76 9.71
N ASN A 65 3.19 -7.87 8.73
CA ASN A 65 2.19 -7.49 7.74
C ASN A 65 2.34 -8.34 6.49
N VAL A 66 1.23 -8.52 5.78
CA VAL A 66 1.18 -9.15 4.46
C VAL A 66 0.75 -8.13 3.41
N ILE A 67 1.36 -8.18 2.23
CA ILE A 67 0.92 -7.35 1.10
C ILE A 67 -0.08 -8.13 0.27
N VAL A 68 -1.29 -7.60 0.15
CA VAL A 68 -2.39 -8.16 -0.62
C VAL A 68 -2.70 -7.25 -1.79
N THR A 69 -3.19 -7.81 -2.89
CA THR A 69 -3.68 -7.02 -4.04
C THR A 69 -5.19 -6.94 -3.98
N GLY A 70 -5.69 -5.70 -3.91
CA GLY A 70 -7.12 -5.40 -3.94
C GLY A 70 -7.63 -5.16 -5.35
N PRO A 71 -8.83 -4.57 -5.49
CA PRO A 71 -9.38 -4.19 -6.79
C PRO A 71 -8.44 -3.23 -7.53
N ASP A 72 -8.45 -3.30 -8.86
CA ASP A 72 -7.61 -2.50 -9.76
C ASP A 72 -6.10 -2.70 -9.59
N LYS A 73 -5.69 -3.87 -9.09
CA LYS A 73 -4.28 -4.25 -8.88
C LYS A 73 -3.54 -3.39 -7.84
N THR A 74 -4.27 -2.56 -7.09
CA THR A 74 -3.71 -1.77 -5.99
C THR A 74 -3.20 -2.69 -4.90
N ARG A 75 -2.05 -2.37 -4.33
CA ARG A 75 -1.43 -3.16 -3.25
C ARG A 75 -1.77 -2.54 -1.91
N PHE A 76 -2.09 -3.37 -0.93
CA PHE A 76 -2.37 -2.98 0.44
C PHE A 76 -1.49 -3.78 1.40
N SER A 77 -0.94 -3.12 2.40
CA SER A 77 -0.32 -3.77 3.55
C SER A 77 -1.37 -4.02 4.61
N VAL A 78 -1.46 -5.26 5.07
CA VAL A 78 -2.45 -5.73 6.03
C VAL A 78 -1.76 -6.39 7.21
N ASN A 79 -2.07 -5.94 8.42
CA ASN A 79 -1.68 -6.61 9.66
C ASN A 79 -2.91 -7.35 10.23
N PRO A 80 -2.98 -8.68 10.13
CA PRO A 80 -4.14 -9.45 10.59
C PRO A 80 -4.38 -9.32 12.10
N HIS A 81 -3.35 -9.06 12.90
CA HIS A 81 -3.48 -8.90 14.35
C HIS A 81 -3.96 -7.51 14.78
N ARG A 82 -3.88 -6.51 13.90
CA ARG A 82 -4.32 -5.13 14.18
C ARG A 82 -5.57 -4.71 13.40
N LEU A 83 -6.07 -5.58 12.51
CA LEU A 83 -7.37 -5.37 11.90
C LEU A 83 -8.46 -5.48 12.97
N SER A 84 -9.39 -4.54 12.97
CA SER A 84 -10.61 -4.70 13.76
C SER A 84 -11.41 -5.91 13.25
N ARG A 85 -12.08 -6.66 14.14
CA ARG A 85 -12.82 -7.89 13.80
C ARG A 85 -13.81 -7.72 12.64
N GLY A 86 -14.39 -6.53 12.44
CA GLY A 86 -15.27 -6.23 11.31
C GLY A 86 -14.52 -6.10 9.97
N SER A 87 -13.33 -5.49 9.99
CA SER A 87 -12.55 -5.23 8.78
C SER A 87 -11.93 -6.49 8.16
N GLU A 88 -11.68 -7.54 8.93
CA GLU A 88 -11.21 -8.82 8.38
C GLU A 88 -12.26 -9.49 7.47
N ILE A 89 -13.54 -9.34 7.79
CA ILE A 89 -14.66 -9.89 7.03
C ILE A 89 -14.85 -9.13 5.71
N ASP A 90 -14.79 -7.81 5.75
CA ASP A 90 -14.91 -6.96 4.55
C ASP A 90 -13.71 -7.15 3.61
N LEU A 91 -12.48 -7.22 4.15
CA LEU A 91 -11.31 -7.58 3.36
C LEU A 91 -11.46 -8.97 2.72
N ARG A 92 -11.99 -9.97 3.42
CA ARG A 92 -12.22 -11.29 2.80
C ARG A 92 -13.31 -11.29 1.73
N LYS A 93 -14.30 -10.40 1.82
CA LYS A 93 -15.34 -10.22 0.81
C LYS A 93 -14.83 -9.50 -0.43
N ASP A 94 -14.07 -8.41 -0.27
CA ASP A 94 -13.56 -7.59 -1.37
C ASP A 94 -12.29 -8.17 -2.03
N PHE A 95 -11.45 -8.87 -1.27
CA PHE A 95 -10.29 -9.60 -1.80
C PHE A 95 -10.66 -11.00 -2.29
N LYS A 96 -11.95 -11.26 -2.54
CA LYS A 96 -12.47 -12.57 -2.98
C LYS A 96 -11.58 -13.10 -4.10
N ARG A 97 -10.90 -14.18 -3.71
CA ARG A 97 -9.90 -14.96 -4.41
C ARG A 97 -10.24 -15.09 -5.89
N LYS A 98 -9.32 -14.63 -6.76
CA LYS A 98 -9.17 -15.28 -8.06
C LYS A 98 -8.97 -16.78 -7.77
N LYS A 99 -9.99 -17.58 -8.10
CA LYS A 99 -9.83 -19.02 -8.34
C LYS A 99 -9.02 -19.21 -9.61
#